data_AF-A0A7D5KVY7-F1
#
_entry.id   AF-A0A7D5KVY7-F1
#
_cell.length_a   1.000
_cell.length_b   1.000
_cell.length_c   1.000
_cell.angle_alpha   90.00
_cell.angle_beta   90.00
_cell.angle_gamma   90.00
#
_symmetry.space_group_name_H-M   'P 1'
#
loop_
_entity.id
_entity.type
_entity.pdbx_description
1 polymer ?
#
loop_
_entity_poly.entity_id
_entity_poly.type
_entity_poly.pdbx_seq_one_letter_code
_entity_poly.pdbx_strand_id
1 'polypeptide(L)' 'MHDNHLWQDMGLPNRKVLSQLMQDNFPTLAEKNNRDMKWKKFFYRQLCEQAEILVCKSPNCGDCCDYALCFAPEET' A
#
# COMPACT_ATOMS: atom_id res chain seq x y z
N MET A 1 -2.06 -8.25 -16.61
CA MET A 1 -1.80 -7.35 -15.47
C MET A 1 -0.63 -7.94 -14.72
N HIS A 2 0.42 -7.17 -14.46
CA HIS A 2 1.58 -7.69 -13.76
C HIS A 2 1.21 -7.85 -12.28
N ASP A 3 1.04 -9.10 -11.84
CA ASP A 3 0.74 -9.49 -10.45
C ASP A 3 1.93 -9.25 -9.49
N ASN A 4 3.02 -8.70 -10.01
CA ASN A 4 4.21 -8.46 -9.22
C ASN A 4 3.97 -7.37 -8.16
N HIS A 5 4.58 -7.63 -7.00
CA HIS A 5 4.61 -6.71 -5.88
C HIS A 5 5.49 -5.50 -6.22
N LEU A 6 5.17 -4.34 -5.64
CA LEU A 6 5.92 -3.10 -5.93
C LEU A 6 7.42 -3.25 -5.64
N TRP A 7 7.77 -3.98 -4.58
CA TRP A 7 9.16 -4.20 -4.23
C TRP A 7 9.91 -5.01 -5.30
N GLN A 8 9.25 -5.94 -5.99
CA GLN A 8 9.84 -6.69 -7.12
C GLN A 8 10.01 -5.77 -8.33
N ASP A 9 9.00 -4.96 -8.64
CA ASP A 9 9.04 -3.97 -9.73
C ASP A 9 10.19 -2.96 -9.51
N MET A 10 10.53 -2.68 -8.25
CA MET A 10 11.65 -1.81 -7.85
C MET A 10 13.00 -2.55 -7.72
N GLY A 11 13.06 -3.87 -7.95
CA GLY A 11 14.28 -4.66 -7.82
C GLY A 11 14.78 -4.84 -6.37
N LEU A 12 13.89 -4.67 -5.39
CA LEU A 12 14.18 -4.87 -3.97
C LEU A 12 14.07 -6.36 -3.60
N PRO A 13 14.72 -6.81 -2.52
CA PRO A 13 14.72 -8.24 -2.17
C PRO A 13 13.44 -8.69 -1.44
N ASN A 14 12.73 -7.78 -0.77
CA ASN A 14 11.46 -8.08 -0.10
C ASN A 14 10.73 -6.78 0.30
N ARG A 15 9.50 -6.95 0.78
CA ARG A 15 8.64 -5.86 1.29
C ARG A 15 9.26 -5.05 2.44
N LYS A 16 10.03 -5.68 3.34
CA LYS A 16 10.62 -4.96 4.49
C LYS A 16 11.62 -3.92 4.04
N VAL A 17 12.44 -4.24 3.04
CA VAL A 17 13.40 -3.27 2.46
C VAL A 17 12.66 -2.11 1.81
N LEU A 18 11.54 -2.37 1.11
CA LEU A 18 10.68 -1.30 0.59
C LEU A 18 10.12 -0.42 1.71
N SER A 19 9.60 -1.01 2.79
CA SER A 19 9.07 -0.25 3.92
C SER A 19 10.14 0.61 4.59
N GLN A 20 11.36 0.09 4.75
CA GLN A 20 12.49 0.87 5.28
C GLN A 20 12.86 2.02 4.35
N LEU A 21 12.97 1.77 3.04
CA LEU A 21 13.24 2.80 2.04
C LEU A 21 12.22 3.93 2.10
N MET A 22 10.94 3.60 2.29
CA MET A 22 9.88 4.59 2.44
C MET A 22 9.98 5.37 3.75
N GLN A 23 10.35 4.74 4.87
CA GLN A 23 10.58 5.43 6.13
C GLN A 23 11.75 6.41 6.04
N ASP A 24 12.84 6.01 5.37
CA ASP A 24 14.06 6.82 5.28
C ASP A 24 13.90 8.02 4.34
N ASN A 25 13.21 7.84 3.20
CA ASN A 25 13.12 8.86 2.14
C ASN A 25 11.78 9.63 2.17
N PHE A 26 10.71 9.01 2.65
CA PHE A 26 9.34 9.57 2.64
C PHE A 26 8.64 9.34 3.99
N PRO A 27 9.21 9.81 5.12
CA PRO A 27 8.73 9.47 6.46
C PRO A 27 7.26 9.85 6.68
N THR A 28 6.86 11.05 6.24
CA THR A 28 5.47 11.53 6.38
C THR A 28 4.47 10.68 5.58
N LEU A 29 4.89 10.10 4.47
CA LEU A 29 4.07 9.22 3.66
C LEU A 29 4.03 7.81 4.25
N ALA A 30 5.14 7.35 4.82
CA ALA A 30 5.22 6.08 5.52
C ALA A 30 4.38 6.06 6.80
N GLU A 31 4.36 7.16 7.56
CA GLU A 31 3.50 7.32 8.74
C GLU A 31 2.01 7.20 8.42
N LYS A 32 1.59 7.65 7.22
CA LYS A 32 0.21 7.46 6.75
C LYS A 32 -0.13 6.00 6.48
N ASN A 33 0.84 5.15 6.18
CA ASN A 33 0.66 3.70 6.01
C ASN A 33 0.84 2.95 7.34
N ASN A 34 0.16 3.40 8.40
CA ASN A 34 0.32 2.89 9.77
C ASN A 34 -0.28 1.50 10.05
N ARG A 35 -1.02 0.92 9.10
CA ARG A 35 -1.64 -0.41 9.22
C ARG A 35 -1.00 -1.44 8.30
N ASP A 36 0.17 -1.13 7.74
CA ASP A 36 0.91 -2.03 6.86
C ASP A 36 0.05 -2.48 5.65
N MET A 37 -0.61 -1.52 4.99
CA MET A 37 -1.27 -1.75 3.71
C MET A 37 -0.21 -2.03 2.64
N LYS A 38 -0.50 -2.91 1.68
CA LYS A 38 0.38 -3.15 0.52
C LYS A 38 0.71 -1.83 -0.16
N TRP A 39 1.99 -1.53 -0.35
CA TRP A 39 2.45 -0.21 -0.84
C TRP A 39 1.79 0.20 -2.16
N LYS A 40 1.65 -0.73 -3.11
CA LYS A 40 0.99 -0.48 -4.41
C LYS A 40 -0.47 -0.02 -4.22
N LYS A 41 -1.21 -0.67 -3.31
CA LYS A 41 -2.60 -0.31 -2.98
C LYS A 41 -2.67 1.00 -2.20
N PHE A 42 -1.73 1.24 -1.29
CA PHE A 42 -1.63 2.48 -0.55
C PHE A 42 -1.39 3.68 -1.48
N PHE A 43 -0.43 3.60 -2.40
CA PHE A 43 -0.19 4.67 -3.38
C PHE A 43 -1.38 4.90 -4.29
N TYR A 44 -2.00 3.83 -4.80
CA TYR A 44 -3.22 3.95 -5.59
C TYR A 44 -4.32 4.70 -4.82
N ARG A 45 -4.51 4.35 -3.54
CA ARG A 45 -5.47 5.04 -2.68
C ARG A 45 -5.11 6.53 -2.51
N GLN A 46 -3.85 6.86 -2.21
CA GLN A 46 -3.43 8.27 -2.05
C GLN A 46 -3.67 9.08 -3.33
N LEU A 47 -3.34 8.53 -4.50
CA LEU A 47 -3.57 9.19 -5.78
C LEU A 47 -5.06 9.40 -6.07
N CYS A 48 -5.90 8.40 -5.79
CA CYS A 48 -7.33 8.54 -5.97
C CYS A 48 -7.97 9.51 -4.97
N GLU A 49 -7.52 9.54 -3.71
CA GLU A 49 -7.96 10.53 -2.73
C GLU A 49 -7.61 11.96 -3.20
N GLN A 50 -6.42 12.17 -3.75
CA GLN A 50 -6.03 13.45 -4.34
C GLN A 50 -6.84 13.82 -5.59
N ALA A 51 -7.28 12.83 -6.36
CA ALA A 51 -8.13 13.01 -7.54
C ALA A 51 -9.63 13.07 -7.20
N GLU A 52 -10.00 13.08 -5.92
CA GLU A 52 -11.39 13.07 -5.43
C GLU A 52 -12.21 11.85 -5.94
N ILE A 53 -11.52 10.73 -6.20
CA ILE A 53 -12.11 9.46 -6.65
C ILE A 53 -12.37 8.55 -5.45
N LEU A 54 -13.62 8.12 -5.29
CA LEU A 54 -13.99 7.14 -4.27
C LEU A 54 -13.53 5.73 -4.66
N VAL A 55 -12.48 5.22 -4.00
CA VAL A 55 -11.97 3.85 -4.22
C VAL A 55 -12.54 2.85 -3.22
N CYS A 56 -12.75 3.28 -1.98
CA CYS A 56 -13.24 2.40 -0.93
C CYS A 56 -14.77 2.41 -0.91
N LYS A 57 -15.37 1.22 -0.99
CA LYS A 57 -16.83 1.05 -0.92
C LYS A 57 -17.39 1.14 0.50
N SER A 58 -16.51 1.12 1.50
CA SER A 58 -16.86 1.22 2.92
C SER A 58 -16.27 2.49 3.53
N PRO A 59 -16.99 3.19 4.42
CA PRO A 59 -16.45 4.30 5.19
C PRO A 59 -15.33 3.86 6.16
N ASN A 60 -15.26 2.57 6.51
CA ASN A 60 -14.23 1.99 7.35
C ASN A 60 -13.53 0.84 6.63
N CYS A 61 -12.19 0.87 6.58
CA CYS A 61 -11.40 -0.20 5.97
C CYS A 61 -11.70 -1.57 6.60
N GLY A 62 -11.96 -1.64 7.92
CA GLY A 62 -12.20 -2.90 8.62
C GLY A 62 -13.44 -3.67 8.15
N ASP A 63 -14.46 -2.95 7.66
CA ASP A 63 -15.72 -3.53 7.17
C ASP A 63 -15.72 -3.68 5.63
N CYS A 64 -14.60 -3.33 4.98
CA CYS A 64 -14.46 -3.44 3.53
C CYS A 64 -14.25 -4.90 3.11
N CYS A 65 -15.03 -5.38 2.13
CA CYS A 65 -14.86 -6.72 1.55
C CYS A 65 -13.45 -6.96 0.98
N ASP A 66 -12.77 -5.89 0.55
CA ASP A 66 -11.42 -5.95 -0.03
C ASP A 66 -10.31 -5.77 1.02
N TYR A 67 -10.64 -5.78 2.32
CA TYR A 67 -9.66 -5.60 3.40
C TYR A 67 -8.51 -6.61 3.28
N ALA A 68 -8.81 -7.89 3.11
CA ALA A 68 -7.79 -8.93 2.96
C ALA A 68 -6.88 -8.67 1.74
N LEU A 69 -7.40 -8.13 0.64
CA LEU A 69 -6.60 -7.82 -0.55
C LEU A 69 -5.65 -6.63 -0.31
N CYS A 70 -6.03 -5.72 0.58
CA CYS A 70 -5.27 -4.52 0.90
C CYS A 70 -4.21 -4.73 1.99
N PHE A 71 -4.48 -5.61 2.95
CA PHE A 71 -3.66 -5.78 4.17
C PHE A 71 -3.07 -7.19 4.35
N ALA A 72 -3.35 -8.14 3.46
CA ALA A 72 -2.70 -9.45 3.55
C ALA A 72 -1.17 -9.32 3.42
N PRO A 73 -0.40 -10.18 4.10
CA PRO A 73 1.03 -10.30 3.89
C PRO A 73 1.33 -10.49 2.41
N GLU A 74 2.36 -9.83 1.92
CA GLU A 74 2.98 -10.15 0.65
C GLU A 74 4.05 -11.20 0.96
N GLU A 75 3.97 -12.39 0.34
CA GLU A 75 5.01 -13.40 0.50
C GLU A 75 6.36 -12.76 0.11
N THR A 76 7.34 -12.88 1.01
CA THR A 76 8.66 -12.23 0.92
C THR A 76 9.54 -12.83 -0.15
#